data_AF-A0A3B1KCF4-F1
#
_entry.id   AF-A0A3B1KCF4-F1
#
_cell.length_a   1.000
_cell.length_b   1.000
_cell.length_c   1.000
_cell.angle_alpha   90.00
_cell.angle_beta   90.00
_cell.angle_gamma   90.00
#
_symmetry.space_group_name_H-M   'P 1'
#
loop_
_entity.id
_entity.type
_entity.pdbx_description
1 polymer ?
#
loop_
_entity_poly.entity_id
_entity_poly.type
_entity_poly.pdbx_seq_one_letter_code
_entity_poly.pdbx_strand_id
1 'polypeptide(L)'
;MGVEVETITPGDGSLTDGRKFDSSRDRGKPFKFKIGKQEVIRGWDEGVAQMSVGQRAKLTCTPDFAYGSKGHPGIIPPNATLIFDVELLGLE
;
A
#
# COMPACT_ATOMS: atom_id res chain seq x y z
N MET A 1 0.49 12.92 -9.26
CA MET A 1 -0.53 11.86 -9.06
C MET A 1 -1.01 11.84 -7.61
N GLY A 2 -2.32 11.80 -7.38
CA GLY A 2 -2.93 11.69 -6.05
C GLY A 2 -3.71 10.38 -5.87
N VAL A 3 -3.44 9.68 -4.77
CA VAL A 3 -4.12 8.43 -4.38
C VAL A 3 -4.68 8.53 -2.96
N GLU A 4 -5.83 7.91 -2.75
CA GLU A 4 -6.39 7.61 -1.43
C GLU A 4 -6.09 6.17 -1.07
N VAL A 5 -5.71 5.95 0.18
CA VAL A 5 -5.15 4.68 0.62
C VAL A 5 -5.72 4.38 1.99
N GLU A 6 -6.28 3.19 2.10
CA GLU A 6 -6.71 2.59 3.34
C GLU A 6 -6.03 1.22 3.45
N THR A 7 -5.12 1.06 4.40
CA THR A 7 -4.40 -0.21 4.53
C THR A 7 -5.16 -1.17 5.44
N ILE A 8 -5.41 -2.39 4.95
CA ILE A 8 -6.19 -3.42 5.65
C ILE A 8 -5.40 -4.73 5.59
N THR A 9 -4.64 -5.10 6.62
CA THR A 9 -3.96 -6.42 6.71
C THR A 9 -4.94 -7.52 7.22
N PRO A 10 -4.80 -8.86 6.96
CA PRO A 10 -3.57 -9.66 6.80
C PRO A 10 -3.49 -10.64 5.60
N GLY A 11 -2.28 -11.10 5.28
CA GLY A 11 -2.02 -12.13 4.26
C GLY A 11 -0.96 -13.18 4.65
N ASP A 12 -1.00 -13.68 5.89
CA ASP A 12 -0.49 -14.98 6.39
C ASP A 12 -0.02 -14.93 7.86
N GLY A 13 -0.67 -15.74 8.72
CA GLY A 13 -0.04 -16.40 9.86
C GLY A 13 0.31 -15.63 11.16
N SER A 14 0.62 -14.33 11.20
CA SER A 14 1.15 -13.74 12.47
C SER A 14 0.73 -12.33 12.88
N LEU A 15 -0.38 -11.80 12.37
CA LEU A 15 -1.09 -10.68 13.01
C LEU A 15 -2.60 -10.95 12.87
N THR A 16 -3.17 -11.65 13.84
CA THR A 16 -4.55 -12.14 13.91
C THR A 16 -5.65 -11.07 13.91
N ASP A 17 -5.30 -9.78 13.83
CA ASP A 17 -6.18 -8.74 14.34
C ASP A 17 -6.67 -7.76 13.27
N GLY A 18 -6.32 -7.96 11.99
CA GLY A 18 -6.78 -7.07 10.93
C GLY A 18 -6.31 -5.61 11.08
N ARG A 19 -5.24 -5.39 11.86
CA ARG A 19 -4.85 -4.06 12.32
C ARG A 19 -4.40 -3.17 11.15
N LYS A 20 -5.07 -2.03 11.03
CA LYS A 20 -4.74 -0.90 10.16
C LYS A 20 -3.47 -0.24 10.68
N PHE A 21 -2.44 -0.12 9.84
CA PHE A 21 -1.18 0.55 10.20
C PHE A 21 -0.97 1.87 9.46
N ASP A 22 -1.67 2.09 8.33
CA ASP A 22 -1.57 3.34 7.56
C ASP A 22 -2.88 3.68 6.83
N SER A 23 -3.28 4.95 6.85
CA SER A 23 -4.43 5.50 6.12
C SER A 23 -4.25 6.97 5.81
N SER A 24 -4.36 7.30 4.51
CA SER A 24 -4.41 8.69 4.07
C SER A 24 -5.75 9.35 4.40
N ARG A 25 -6.83 8.56 4.49
CA ARG A 25 -8.17 9.04 4.88
C ARG A 25 -8.15 9.58 6.31
N ASP A 26 -7.42 8.91 7.21
CA ASP A 26 -7.30 9.30 8.62
C ASP A 26 -6.49 10.59 8.76
N ARG A 27 -5.56 10.83 7.82
CA ARG A 27 -4.79 12.07 7.72
C ARG A 27 -5.56 13.21 7.05
N GLY A 28 -6.74 12.95 6.49
CA GLY A 28 -7.57 13.93 5.79
C GLY A 28 -6.93 14.52 4.53
N LYS A 29 -5.86 13.90 3.99
CA LYS A 29 -5.17 14.36 2.78
C LYS A 29 -4.76 13.19 1.89
N PRO A 30 -5.00 13.26 0.57
CA PRO A 30 -4.51 12.28 -0.38
C PRO A 30 -2.99 12.14 -0.31
N PHE A 31 -2.50 10.92 -0.54
CA PHE A 31 -1.09 10.64 -0.67
C PHE A 31 -0.65 10.88 -2.11
N LYS A 32 0.47 11.57 -2.31
CA LYS A 32 1.01 11.90 -3.64
C LYS A 32 2.40 11.29 -3.80
N PHE A 33 2.64 10.63 -4.92
CA PHE A 33 3.94 10.06 -5.28
C PHE A 33 4.10 10.03 -6.81
N LYS A 34 5.32 9.80 -7.28
CA LYS A 34 5.65 9.62 -8.70
C LYS A 34 5.84 8.15 -9.03
N ILE A 35 5.10 7.65 -10.02
CA ILE A 35 5.25 6.29 -10.53
C ILE A 35 6.61 6.13 -11.23
N GLY A 36 7.27 5.00 -10.97
CA GLY A 36 8.54 4.60 -11.61
C GLY A 36 9.74 5.37 -11.06
N LYS A 37 9.59 6.03 -9.91
CA LYS A 37 10.67 6.74 -9.20
C LYS A 37 11.09 6.05 -7.92
N GLN A 38 10.52 4.88 -7.59
CA GLN A 38 10.84 4.13 -6.38
C GLN A 38 10.66 4.97 -5.10
N GLU A 39 9.72 5.92 -5.13
CA GLU A 39 9.33 6.72 -3.95
C GLU A 39 8.47 5.90 -2.97
N VAL A 40 7.90 4.79 -3.44
CA VAL A 40 7.02 3.86 -2.72
C VAL A 40 7.48 2.42 -2.93
N ILE A 41 6.88 1.47 -2.21
CA ILE A 41 7.14 0.04 -2.42
C ILE A 41 6.77 -0.39 -3.85
N ARG A 42 7.47 -1.40 -4.36
CA ARG A 42 7.31 -1.86 -5.76
C ARG A 42 5.87 -2.24 -6.10
N GLY A 43 5.16 -2.89 -5.17
CA GLY A 43 3.76 -3.27 -5.36
C GLY A 43 2.83 -2.09 -5.61
N TRP A 44 3.16 -0.89 -5.11
CA TRP A 44 2.43 0.33 -5.45
C TRP A 44 2.86 0.92 -6.77
N ASP A 45 4.17 0.98 -7.03
CA ASP A 45 4.72 1.51 -8.27
C ASP A 45 4.15 0.75 -9.48
N GLU A 46 3.99 -0.57 -9.37
CA GLU A 46 3.43 -1.43 -10.42
C GLU A 46 1.90 -1.59 -10.35
N GLY A 47 1.33 -1.66 -9.14
CA GLY A 47 -0.10 -1.88 -8.96
C GLY A 47 -0.94 -0.65 -9.31
N VAL A 48 -0.53 0.54 -8.87
CA VAL A 48 -1.24 1.80 -9.17
C VAL A 48 -1.09 2.16 -10.65
N ALA A 49 0.04 1.81 -11.29
CA ALA A 49 0.23 2.02 -12.72
C ALA A 49 -0.79 1.28 -13.61
N GLN A 50 -1.44 0.24 -13.07
CA GLN A 50 -2.48 -0.53 -13.75
C GLN A 50 -3.89 -0.01 -13.48
N MET A 51 -4.05 0.98 -12.59
CA MET A 51 -5.35 1.51 -12.20
C MET A 51 -5.81 2.63 -13.12
N SER A 52 -7.13 2.76 -13.26
CA SER A 52 -7.78 3.91 -13.90
C SER A 52 -8.16 4.97 -12.86
N VAL A 53 -8.19 6.23 -13.27
CA VAL A 53 -8.68 7.32 -12.40
C VAL A 53 -10.12 7.03 -11.96
N GLY A 54 -10.40 7.13 -10.67
CA GLY A 54 -11.65 6.77 -10.02
C GLY A 54 -11.77 5.29 -9.63
N GLN A 55 -10.82 4.44 -9.99
CA GLN A 55 -10.83 3.03 -9.61
C GLN A 55 -10.43 2.85 -8.14
N ARG A 56 -11.19 2.02 -7.42
CA ARG A 56 -10.81 1.46 -6.13
C ARG A 56 -10.44 -0.02 -6.28
N ALA A 57 -9.28 -0.43 -5.78
CA ALA A 57 -8.76 -1.79 -5.92
C ALA A 57 -8.01 -2.23 -4.66
N LYS A 58 -8.01 -3.54 -4.41
CA LYS A 58 -7.15 -4.15 -3.38
C LYS A 58 -5.84 -4.63 -4.00
N LEU A 59 -4.73 -4.06 -3.54
CA LEU A 59 -3.38 -4.48 -3.92
C LEU A 59 -2.81 -5.43 -2.86
N THR A 60 -2.64 -6.70 -3.20
CA THR A 60 -1.93 -7.68 -2.36
C THR A 60 -0.46 -7.72 -2.77
N CYS A 61 0.41 -7.22 -1.90
CA CYS A 61 1.85 -7.13 -2.11
C CYS A 61 2.55 -8.20 -1.29
N THR A 62 3.14 -9.19 -1.95
CA THR A 62 4.05 -10.15 -1.32
C THR A 62 5.31 -9.44 -0.78
N PRO A 63 6.09 -10.05 0.11
CA PRO A 63 7.20 -9.37 0.78
C PRO A 63 8.22 -8.76 -0.18
N ASP A 64 8.52 -9.43 -1.29
CA ASP A 64 9.43 -8.99 -2.35
C ASP A 64 8.94 -7.75 -3.11
N PHE A 65 7.63 -7.50 -3.11
CA PHE A 65 6.99 -6.27 -3.62
C PHE A 65 6.70 -5.23 -2.52
N ALA A 66 7.06 -5.53 -1.27
CA ALA A 66 6.82 -4.69 -0.10
C ALA A 66 8.12 -4.41 0.67
N TYR A 67 8.23 -4.84 1.92
CA TYR A 67 9.37 -4.55 2.82
C TYR A 67 10.36 -5.71 2.99
N GLY A 68 10.15 -6.79 2.25
CA GLY A 68 11.02 -7.95 2.21
C GLY A 68 11.26 -8.61 3.57
N SER A 69 12.40 -9.29 3.67
CA SER A 69 12.83 -10.00 4.89
C SER A 69 13.24 -9.08 6.04
N LYS A 70 13.36 -7.77 5.80
CA LYS A 70 13.68 -6.80 6.86
C LYS A 70 12.43 -6.25 7.53
N GLY A 71 11.32 -6.15 6.80
CA GLY A 71 10.14 -5.44 7.28
C GLY A 71 10.41 -3.94 7.47
N HIS A 72 9.58 -3.29 8.27
CA HIS A 72 9.76 -1.90 8.71
C HIS A 72 9.79 -1.87 10.25
N PRO A 73 10.92 -1.54 10.88
CA PRO A 73 11.08 -1.62 12.33
C PRO A 73 9.93 -0.97 13.10
N GLY A 74 9.31 -1.71 14.02
CA GLY A 74 8.22 -1.23 14.87
C GLY A 74 6.84 -1.15 14.22
N ILE A 75 6.69 -1.43 12.91
CA ILE A 75 5.42 -1.31 12.19
C ILE A 75 5.09 -2.58 11.39
N ILE A 76 6.04 -3.06 10.57
CA ILE A 76 5.81 -4.14 9.61
C ILE A 76 6.80 -5.27 9.90
N PRO A 77 6.32 -6.50 10.19
CA PRO A 77 7.22 -7.61 10.46
C PRO A 77 8.01 -8.03 9.21
N PRO A 78 9.17 -8.69 9.39
CA PRO A 78 9.85 -9.43 8.33
C PRO A 78 8.92 -10.35 7.53
N ASN A 79 9.11 -10.41 6.21
CA ASN A 79 8.38 -11.30 5.31
C ASN A 79 6.84 -11.13 5.33
N ALA A 80 6.34 -9.94 5.67
CA ALA A 80 4.90 -9.69 5.70
C ALA A 80 4.32 -9.48 4.30
N THR A 81 3.23 -10.18 3.99
CA THR A 81 2.33 -9.84 2.88
C THR A 81 1.41 -8.70 3.30
N LEU A 82 1.33 -7.65 2.49
CA LEU A 82 0.53 -6.46 2.77
C LEU A 82 -0.65 -6.36 1.81
N ILE A 83 -1.80 -5.93 2.33
CA ILE A 83 -2.99 -5.70 1.50
C ILE A 83 -3.40 -4.23 1.68
N PHE A 84 -3.46 -3.52 0.56
CA PHE A 84 -3.84 -2.12 0.50
C PHE A 84 -5.16 -1.96 -0.23
N ASP A 85 -6.10 -1.22 0.32
CA ASP A 85 -7.29 -0.74 -0.37
C ASP A 85 -6.99 0.67 -0.92
N VAL A 86 -6.78 0.75 -2.23
CA VAL A 86 -6.30 1.94 -2.91
C VAL A 86 -7.38 2.48 -3.82
N GLU A 87 -7.57 3.79 -3.81
CA GLU A 87 -8.42 4.53 -4.73
C GLU A 87 -7.58 5.57 -5.47
N LEU A 88 -7.54 5.49 -6.80
CA LEU A 88 -6.80 6.45 -7.62
C LEU A 88 -7.66 7.69 -7.86
N LEU A 89 -7.34 8.81 -7.22
CA LEU A 89 -8.15 10.03 -7.32
C LEU A 89 -7.85 10.84 -8.57
N GLY A 90 -6.60 10.89 -9.01
CA GLY A 90 -6.22 11.68 -10.18
C GLY A 90 -4.75 11.59 -10.57
N LEU A 91 -4.50 11.83 -11.85
CA LEU A 91 -3.16 11.99 -12.41
C LEU A 91 -2.84 13.49 -12.45
N GLU A 92 -1.67 13.86 -11.94
CA GLU A 92 -1.10 15.21 -11.94
C GLU A 92 0.36 15.08 -12.33
#